data_AF-A0A8T2KM01-F1
#
_entry.id   AF-A0A8T2KM01-F1
#
_cell.length_a   1.000
_cell.length_b   1.000
_cell.length_c   1.000
_cell.angle_alpha   90.00
_cell.angle_beta   90.00
_cell.angle_gamma   90.00
#
_symmetry.space_group_name_H-M   'P 1'
#
loop_
_entity.id
_entity.type
_entity.pdbx_description
1 polymer ?
#
loop_
_entity_poly.entity_id
_entity_poly.type
_entity_poly.pdbx_seq_one_letter_code
_entity_poly.pdbx_strand_id
1 'polypeptide(L)'
;MTVCYTSTNIMPVCCASTDILPVCCTSTNIIPVCCTSINIMPVCCTSSNIMPVSCASINIMPVSCTSTDIMPVCCTSTNIMPVSCTSTDIMPVSFLLHTDIMPVCCTSTNIMPVCCTSTDIMPVCCTSTDIMPVCCASTNIMSVCCASTNIMPVCCASTNIMSVSCASINIMAVCCTSTNIMPVCCASTNIMAVYCASTNIMAVF
;
A
#
# COMPACT_ATOMS: atom_id res chain seq x y z
N MET A 1 28.17 0.30 0.83
CA MET A 1 28.39 1.71 0.48
C MET A 1 27.05 2.37 0.21
N THR A 2 26.37 2.82 1.26
CA THR A 2 25.11 3.59 1.18
C THR A 2 25.25 4.79 0.24
N VAL A 3 24.25 5.04 -0.61
CA VAL A 3 24.16 6.21 -1.47
C VAL A 3 23.19 7.21 -0.85
N CYS A 4 23.72 8.33 -0.33
CA CYS A 4 22.92 9.40 0.24
C CYS A 4 22.92 10.62 -0.68
N TYR A 5 21.74 11.10 -1.06
CA TYR A 5 21.56 12.35 -1.81
C TYR A 5 20.91 13.39 -0.90
N THR A 6 21.58 14.53 -0.73
CA THR A 6 21.06 15.68 0.04
C THR A 6 21.15 16.94 -0.82
N SER A 7 20.00 17.49 -1.24
CA SER A 7 19.95 18.76 -1.98
C SER A 7 18.57 19.40 -1.91
N THR A 8 18.47 20.66 -2.32
CA THR A 8 17.18 21.35 -2.45
C THR A 8 16.33 20.75 -3.59
N ASN A 9 16.96 20.42 -4.71
CA ASN A 9 16.35 19.71 -5.84
C ASN A 9 17.23 18.51 -6.24
N ILE A 10 16.67 17.31 -6.30
CA ILE A 10 17.36 16.10 -6.79
C ILE A 10 16.83 15.78 -8.20
N MET A 11 17.73 15.68 -9.19
CA MET A 11 17.46 15.17 -10.56
C MET A 11 17.22 13.64 -10.55
N PRO A 12 16.64 13.03 -11.61
CA PRO A 12 16.22 11.62 -11.60
C PRO A 12 17.31 10.68 -11.06
N VAL A 13 16.97 9.90 -10.04
CA VAL A 13 17.87 8.89 -9.46
C VAL A 13 17.54 7.55 -10.09
N CYS A 14 18.40 7.09 -10.99
CA CYS A 14 18.29 5.77 -11.61
C CYS A 14 19.42 4.87 -11.07
N CYS A 15 19.03 3.83 -10.32
CA CYS A 15 19.96 2.82 -9.81
C CYS A 15 19.67 1.48 -10.50
N ALA A 16 20.66 0.94 -11.22
CA ALA A 16 20.58 -0.38 -11.83
C ALA A 16 21.83 -1.19 -11.47
N SER A 17 21.67 -2.21 -10.63
CA SER A 17 22.76 -3.14 -10.28
C SER A 17 22.24 -4.50 -9.82
N THR A 18 23.11 -5.50 -9.79
CA THR A 18 22.78 -6.83 -9.24
C THR A 18 22.47 -6.74 -7.75
N ASP A 19 23.27 -5.96 -7.00
CA ASP A 19 23.07 -5.63 -5.59
C ASP A 19 23.17 -4.10 -5.42
N ILE A 20 22.14 -3.43 -4.87
CA ILE A 20 22.19 -1.98 -4.57
C ILE A 20 22.60 -1.80 -3.09
N LEU A 21 23.22 -0.68 -2.73
CA LEU A 21 23.55 -0.25 -1.34
C LEU A 21 22.78 1.01 -0.87
N PRO A 22 22.32 1.13 0.40
CA PRO A 22 21.06 1.83 0.76
C PRO A 22 20.86 3.20 0.11
N VAL A 23 19.67 3.47 -0.47
CA VAL A 23 19.36 4.78 -1.06
C VAL A 23 18.60 5.58 0.00
N CYS A 24 19.20 6.69 0.40
CA CYS A 24 18.55 7.71 1.20
C CYS A 24 18.49 9.02 0.40
N CYS A 25 17.29 9.51 0.13
CA CYS A 25 17.09 10.81 -0.54
C CYS A 25 16.40 11.76 0.43
N THR A 26 17.02 12.90 0.72
CA THR A 26 16.38 13.99 1.48
C THR A 26 16.40 15.28 0.64
N SER A 27 15.22 15.82 0.33
CA SER A 27 15.13 17.04 -0.50
C SER A 27 13.82 17.80 -0.36
N THR A 28 13.79 19.06 -0.80
CA THR A 28 12.53 19.83 -0.87
C THR A 28 11.68 19.43 -2.08
N ASN A 29 12.29 19.19 -3.24
CA ASN A 29 11.63 18.60 -4.42
C ASN A 29 12.48 17.44 -4.94
N ILE A 30 11.88 16.26 -5.18
CA ILE A 30 12.58 15.13 -5.81
C ILE A 30 12.07 14.88 -7.23
N ILE A 31 12.93 14.44 -8.17
CA ILE A 31 12.58 14.04 -9.55
C ILE A 31 12.87 12.52 -9.72
N PRO A 32 12.01 11.69 -10.35
CA PRO A 32 11.84 10.22 -10.20
C PRO A 32 12.97 9.35 -9.61
N VAL A 33 12.63 8.47 -8.65
CA VAL A 33 13.51 7.39 -8.14
C VAL A 33 13.08 6.14 -8.88
N CYS A 34 13.99 5.59 -9.67
CA CYS A 34 13.82 4.32 -10.35
C CYS A 34 14.94 3.38 -9.89
N CYS A 35 14.57 2.36 -9.12
CA CYS A 35 15.51 1.35 -8.63
C CYS A 35 15.19 0.01 -9.31
N THR A 36 16.18 -0.58 -9.98
CA THR A 36 16.09 -1.91 -10.58
C THR A 36 17.20 -2.80 -10.02
N SER A 37 16.86 -3.88 -9.30
CA SER A 37 17.86 -4.77 -8.71
C SER A 37 17.47 -6.24 -8.56
N ILE A 38 18.48 -7.10 -8.35
CA ILE A 38 18.25 -8.51 -8.01
C ILE A 38 18.10 -8.66 -6.48
N ASN A 39 18.97 -8.04 -5.66
CA ASN A 39 18.95 -8.18 -4.18
C ASN A 39 19.10 -6.85 -3.38
N ILE A 40 19.20 -6.98 -2.05
CA ILE A 40 18.39 -6.32 -1.00
C ILE A 40 18.93 -5.01 -0.43
N MET A 41 18.08 -3.97 -0.30
CA MET A 41 18.53 -2.71 0.31
C MET A 41 17.54 -1.51 0.49
N PRO A 42 17.14 -1.07 1.70
CA PRO A 42 16.09 -0.06 1.92
C PRO A 42 16.17 1.22 1.06
N VAL A 43 15.01 1.66 0.57
CA VAL A 43 14.80 2.97 -0.04
C VAL A 43 14.04 3.84 0.96
N CYS A 44 14.73 4.89 1.42
CA CYS A 44 14.15 5.90 2.31
C CYS A 44 14.12 7.24 1.58
N CYS A 45 12.92 7.75 1.33
CA CYS A 45 12.73 9.05 0.69
C CYS A 45 12.02 9.99 1.66
N THR A 46 12.62 11.15 1.92
CA THR A 46 11.98 12.23 2.68
C THR A 46 11.91 13.49 1.81
N SER A 47 10.70 14.01 1.57
CA SER A 47 10.54 15.21 0.75
C SER A 47 9.32 16.08 1.01
N SER A 48 9.39 17.33 0.54
CA SER A 48 8.19 18.18 0.51
C SER A 48 7.33 17.90 -0.73
N ASN A 49 7.90 17.83 -1.94
CA ASN A 49 7.08 17.78 -3.17
C ASN A 49 7.57 16.82 -4.28
N ILE A 50 6.63 16.62 -5.22
CA ILE A 50 6.38 15.55 -6.20
C ILE A 50 7.54 14.78 -6.80
N MET A 51 7.51 13.47 -6.60
CA MET A 51 8.29 12.50 -7.37
C MET A 51 7.50 11.20 -7.53
N PRO A 52 7.69 10.33 -8.54
CA PRO A 52 7.25 8.93 -8.47
C PRO A 52 8.39 8.02 -7.99
N VAL A 53 8.08 7.07 -7.09
CA VAL A 53 9.00 6.00 -6.66
C VAL A 53 8.58 4.73 -7.38
N SER A 54 9.48 4.24 -8.23
CA SER A 54 9.32 2.98 -8.95
C SER A 54 10.45 2.03 -8.56
N CYS A 55 10.08 0.95 -7.89
CA CYS A 55 11.04 -0.08 -7.47
C CYS A 55 10.70 -1.40 -8.18
N ALA A 56 11.67 -1.95 -8.90
CA ALA A 56 11.61 -3.28 -9.50
C ALA A 56 12.71 -4.16 -8.90
N SER A 57 12.34 -5.20 -8.15
CA SER A 57 13.34 -6.08 -7.54
C SER A 57 12.97 -7.56 -7.47
N ILE A 58 13.97 -8.44 -7.45
CA ILE A 58 13.74 -9.88 -7.23
C ILE A 58 13.60 -10.16 -5.72
N ASN A 59 14.50 -9.63 -4.87
CA ASN A 59 14.51 -9.91 -3.42
C ASN A 59 14.71 -8.66 -2.51
N ILE A 60 13.97 -8.67 -1.39
CA ILE A 60 13.88 -7.82 -0.17
C ILE A 60 14.40 -6.40 -0.18
N MET A 61 13.56 -5.43 0.17
CA MET A 61 14.00 -4.07 0.40
C MET A 61 12.89 -3.36 1.17
N PRO A 62 13.03 -2.62 2.27
CA PRO A 62 11.94 -1.77 2.77
C PRO A 62 11.78 -0.50 1.93
N VAL A 63 10.56 -0.05 1.64
CA VAL A 63 10.30 1.29 1.09
C VAL A 63 9.60 2.08 2.17
N SER A 64 10.26 3.16 2.59
CA SER A 64 9.72 4.13 3.53
C SER A 64 9.73 5.50 2.87
N CYS A 65 8.53 6.01 2.61
CA CYS A 65 8.36 7.33 2.01
C CYS A 65 7.67 8.24 3.03
N THR A 66 8.32 9.36 3.35
CA THR A 66 7.71 10.44 4.13
C THR A 66 7.63 11.69 3.28
N SER A 67 6.43 12.21 3.04
CA SER A 67 6.28 13.42 2.22
C SER A 67 5.16 14.33 2.67
N THR A 68 5.20 15.60 2.25
CA THR A 68 3.97 16.42 2.29
C THR A 68 3.11 16.06 1.08
N ASP A 69 3.57 16.23 -0.18
CA ASP A 69 2.68 16.13 -1.34
C ASP A 69 3.20 15.28 -2.53
N ILE A 70 2.26 14.45 -3.06
CA ILE A 70 2.19 13.67 -4.33
C ILE A 70 3.40 12.78 -4.70
N MET A 71 3.24 11.46 -4.55
CA MET A 71 4.07 10.45 -5.23
C MET A 71 3.27 9.16 -5.45
N PRO A 72 3.00 8.73 -6.70
CA PRO A 72 2.57 7.36 -6.91
C PRO A 72 3.73 6.43 -6.56
N VAL A 73 3.45 5.44 -5.72
CA VAL A 73 4.39 4.39 -5.35
C VAL A 73 4.03 3.15 -6.15
N CYS A 74 4.94 2.75 -7.04
CA CYS A 74 4.82 1.56 -7.85
C CYS A 74 5.93 0.58 -7.47
N CYS A 75 5.58 -0.51 -6.81
CA CYS A 75 6.53 -1.56 -6.49
C CYS A 75 6.16 -2.82 -7.29
N THR A 76 7.16 -3.38 -7.97
CA THR A 76 7.10 -4.68 -8.64
C THR A 76 8.19 -5.54 -8.04
N SER A 77 7.83 -6.64 -7.36
CA SER A 77 8.86 -7.51 -6.79
C SER A 77 8.44 -8.95 -6.61
N THR A 78 9.40 -9.88 -6.74
CA THR A 78 9.10 -11.31 -6.53
C THR A 78 9.05 -11.72 -5.06
N ASN A 79 9.83 -11.09 -4.15
CA ASN A 79 9.85 -11.44 -2.71
C ASN A 79 10.12 -10.25 -1.74
N ILE A 80 9.25 -10.15 -0.71
CA ILE A 80 9.32 -9.49 0.62
C ILE A 80 9.76 -8.01 0.70
N MET A 81 8.80 -7.08 0.77
CA MET A 81 9.04 -5.71 1.23
C MET A 81 7.85 -5.19 2.06
N PRO A 82 8.04 -4.73 3.30
CA PRO A 82 7.06 -3.86 3.95
C PRO A 82 7.12 -2.47 3.30
N VAL A 83 5.95 -1.91 2.98
CA VAL A 83 5.83 -0.56 2.45
C VAL A 83 5.15 0.31 3.48
N SER A 84 5.86 1.34 3.92
CA SER A 84 5.35 2.35 4.82
C SER A 84 5.33 3.70 4.14
N CYS A 85 4.14 4.27 3.99
CA CYS A 85 3.96 5.61 3.43
C CYS A 85 3.30 6.48 4.49
N THR A 86 3.95 7.59 4.84
CA THR A 86 3.39 8.61 5.72
C THR A 86 3.36 9.94 5.00
N SER A 87 2.19 10.52 4.73
CA SER A 87 2.12 11.85 4.13
C SER A 87 0.90 12.65 4.55
N THR A 88 0.82 13.92 4.15
CA THR A 88 -0.44 14.68 4.24
C THR A 88 -1.41 14.15 3.17
N ASP A 89 -0.99 14.09 1.90
CA ASP A 89 -1.79 13.49 0.82
C ASP A 89 -1.04 12.33 0.17
N ILE A 90 -1.60 11.12 0.23
CA ILE A 90 -1.08 9.94 -0.49
C ILE A 90 -1.78 9.86 -1.84
N MET A 91 -1.00 9.84 -2.92
CA MET A 91 -1.42 9.56 -4.30
C MET A 91 -1.33 8.05 -4.59
N PRO A 92 -2.01 7.50 -5.62
CA PRO A 92 -2.34 6.08 -5.69
C PRO A 92 -1.14 5.16 -5.46
N VAL A 93 -1.36 4.17 -4.60
CA VAL A 93 -0.37 3.15 -4.28
C VAL A 93 -0.78 1.89 -5.04
N SER A 94 0.05 1.48 -6.00
CA SER A 94 -0.24 0.32 -6.83
C SER A 94 0.87 -0.72 -6.71
N PHE A 95 0.48 -1.93 -6.30
CA PHE A 95 1.34 -3.10 -6.24
C PHE A 95 0.92 -4.08 -7.33
N LEU A 96 1.83 -4.33 -8.28
CA LEU A 96 1.62 -5.22 -9.41
C LEU A 96 2.64 -6.37 -9.37
N LEU A 97 2.13 -7.59 -9.18
CA LEU A 97 2.77 -8.89 -9.39
C LEU A 97 3.86 -9.33 -8.38
N HIS A 98 3.54 -10.35 -7.56
CA HIS A 98 4.16 -11.70 -7.40
C HIS A 98 3.86 -12.29 -5.99
N THR A 99 4.53 -13.38 -5.59
CA THR A 99 3.96 -14.50 -4.81
C THR A 99 3.46 -14.17 -3.40
N ASP A 100 4.11 -13.23 -2.72
CA ASP A 100 3.77 -12.84 -1.35
C ASP A 100 3.96 -11.33 -1.15
N ILE A 101 2.87 -10.57 -1.00
CA ILE A 101 2.91 -9.18 -0.52
C ILE A 101 3.05 -9.22 1.00
N MET A 102 4.06 -8.53 1.54
CA MET A 102 4.27 -8.25 2.97
C MET A 102 3.54 -6.96 3.41
N PRO A 103 3.31 -6.72 4.72
CA PRO A 103 2.34 -5.73 5.18
C PRO A 103 2.51 -4.33 4.58
N VAL A 104 1.38 -3.75 4.16
CA VAL A 104 1.29 -2.40 3.59
C VAL A 104 0.67 -1.51 4.65
N CYS A 105 1.40 -0.47 5.07
CA CYS A 105 0.92 0.50 6.06
C CYS A 105 0.92 1.90 5.45
N CYS A 106 -0.27 2.47 5.27
CA CYS A 106 -0.45 3.83 4.77
C CYS A 106 -1.08 4.69 5.87
N THR A 107 -0.40 5.78 6.26
CA THR A 107 -0.94 6.76 7.20
C THR A 107 -0.93 8.15 6.58
N SER A 108 -2.09 8.80 6.49
CA SER A 108 -2.16 10.16 5.96
C SER A 108 -3.40 10.94 6.37
N THR A 109 -3.54 12.20 5.94
CA THR A 109 -4.86 12.86 5.99
C THR A 109 -5.75 12.32 4.87
N ASN A 110 -5.29 12.29 3.62
CA ASN A 110 -6.05 11.69 2.52
C ASN A 110 -5.29 10.52 1.89
N ILE A 111 -5.92 9.36 1.75
CA ILE A 111 -5.38 8.19 1.02
C ILE A 111 -6.10 8.12 -0.31
N MET A 112 -5.42 8.37 -1.44
CA MET A 112 -5.88 8.04 -2.80
C MET A 112 -5.82 6.52 -3.04
N PRO A 113 -6.46 5.97 -4.11
CA PRO A 113 -6.73 4.54 -4.22
C PRO A 113 -5.53 3.64 -3.95
N VAL A 114 -5.72 2.63 -3.10
CA VAL A 114 -4.73 1.59 -2.81
C VAL A 114 -5.13 0.35 -3.57
N CYS A 115 -4.28 -0.11 -4.50
CA CYS A 115 -4.53 -1.29 -5.32
C CYS A 115 -3.44 -2.33 -5.08
N CYS A 116 -3.83 -3.48 -4.52
CA CYS A 116 -2.94 -4.61 -4.25
C CYS A 116 -3.33 -5.80 -5.12
N THR A 117 -2.40 -6.31 -5.93
CA THR A 117 -2.60 -7.53 -6.73
C THR A 117 -1.44 -8.51 -6.54
N SER A 118 -1.72 -9.69 -5.97
CA SER A 118 -0.71 -10.75 -5.71
C SER A 118 -1.36 -12.14 -5.57
N THR A 119 -0.58 -13.19 -5.33
CA THR A 119 -1.16 -14.47 -4.87
C THR A 119 -1.47 -14.41 -3.38
N ASP A 120 -0.55 -13.97 -2.53
CA ASP A 120 -0.81 -13.81 -1.10
C ASP A 120 -0.66 -12.33 -0.68
N ILE A 121 -1.64 -11.82 0.07
CA ILE A 121 -1.66 -10.45 0.63
C ILE A 121 -1.57 -10.55 2.16
N MET A 122 -0.42 -10.19 2.73
CA MET A 122 -0.24 -9.90 4.16
C MET A 122 -0.94 -8.58 4.55
N PRO A 123 -1.07 -8.23 5.84
CA PRO A 123 -1.96 -7.16 6.30
C PRO A 123 -1.85 -5.85 5.53
N VAL A 124 -2.96 -5.37 4.98
CA VAL A 124 -3.09 -4.02 4.43
C VAL A 124 -3.75 -3.15 5.50
N CYS A 125 -3.03 -2.15 6.00
CA CYS A 125 -3.48 -1.24 7.04
C CYS A 125 -3.48 0.20 6.49
N CYS A 126 -4.66 0.82 6.43
CA CYS A 126 -4.83 2.20 6.01
C CYS A 126 -5.45 3.01 7.15
N THR A 127 -4.78 4.07 7.59
CA THR A 127 -5.32 4.98 8.61
C THR A 127 -5.30 6.42 8.10
N SER A 128 -6.46 7.07 7.99
CA SER A 128 -6.51 8.46 7.52
C SER A 128 -7.76 9.23 7.94
N THR A 129 -7.91 10.50 7.53
CA THR A 129 -9.22 11.17 7.64
C THR A 129 -10.15 10.69 6.53
N ASP A 130 -9.67 10.64 5.29
CA ASP A 130 -10.41 10.12 4.13
C ASP A 130 -9.64 9.00 3.42
N ILE A 131 -10.30 7.86 3.19
CA ILE A 131 -9.77 6.73 2.43
C ILE A 131 -10.55 6.63 1.11
N MET A 132 -9.90 6.91 -0.01
CA MET A 132 -10.34 6.57 -1.37
C MET A 132 -10.17 5.06 -1.63
N PRO A 133 -10.82 4.48 -2.68
CA PRO A 133 -11.04 3.04 -2.77
C PRO A 133 -9.82 2.17 -2.48
N VAL A 134 -9.98 1.18 -1.61
CA VAL A 134 -8.97 0.15 -1.33
C VAL A 134 -9.39 -1.11 -2.08
N CYS A 135 -8.61 -1.54 -3.07
CA CYS A 135 -8.87 -2.69 -3.91
C CYS A 135 -7.78 -3.74 -3.71
N CYS A 136 -8.13 -4.91 -3.17
CA CYS A 136 -7.22 -6.03 -2.97
C CYS A 136 -7.73 -7.24 -3.78
N ALA A 137 -6.89 -7.77 -4.67
CA ALA A 137 -7.20 -8.98 -5.43
C ALA A 137 -6.08 -10.01 -5.29
N SER A 138 -6.40 -11.21 -4.78
CA SER A 138 -5.40 -12.27 -4.60
C SER A 138 -5.95 -13.69 -4.49
N THR A 139 -5.10 -14.69 -4.32
CA THR A 139 -5.56 -16.02 -3.89
C THR A 139 -5.88 -16.03 -2.39
N ASN A 140 -4.99 -15.51 -1.54
CA ASN A 140 -5.23 -15.39 -0.10
C ASN A 140 -5.04 -13.95 0.38
N ILE A 141 -5.98 -13.45 1.20
CA ILE A 141 -5.90 -12.15 1.89
C ILE A 141 -5.91 -12.42 3.39
N MET A 142 -4.83 -12.06 4.08
CA MET A 142 -4.72 -12.23 5.53
C MET A 142 -5.57 -11.22 6.30
N SER A 143 -5.42 -9.94 6.00
CA SER A 143 -6.26 -8.91 6.61
C SER A 143 -6.27 -7.63 5.80
N VAL A 144 -7.42 -6.98 5.73
CA VAL A 144 -7.54 -5.59 5.30
C VAL A 144 -8.15 -4.78 6.44
N CYS A 145 -7.43 -3.78 6.91
CA CYS A 145 -7.79 -2.95 8.06
C CYS A 145 -7.81 -1.49 7.63
N CYS A 146 -8.98 -0.87 7.62
CA CYS A 146 -9.15 0.54 7.26
C CYS A 146 -9.74 1.29 8.46
N ALA A 147 -9.07 2.35 8.91
CA ALA A 147 -9.57 3.22 9.98
C ALA A 147 -9.59 4.67 9.52
N SER A 148 -10.76 5.30 9.43
CA SER A 148 -10.85 6.70 9.02
C SER A 148 -12.12 7.42 9.46
N THR A 149 -12.29 8.69 9.07
CA THR A 149 -13.59 9.36 9.20
C THR A 149 -14.53 8.96 8.06
N ASN A 150 -14.04 8.93 6.82
CA ASN A 150 -14.80 8.46 5.65
C ASN A 150 -14.02 7.37 4.90
N ILE A 151 -14.70 6.26 4.58
CA ILE A 151 -14.19 5.16 3.77
C ILE A 151 -15.02 5.06 2.47
N MET A 152 -14.39 5.42 1.36
CA MET A 152 -14.84 5.11 -0.01
C MET A 152 -14.41 3.67 -0.36
N PRO A 153 -15.04 3.00 -1.34
CA PRO A 153 -15.30 1.56 -1.26
C PRO A 153 -14.06 0.69 -1.02
N VAL A 154 -14.17 -0.24 -0.08
CA VAL A 154 -13.18 -1.31 0.14
C VAL A 154 -13.64 -2.54 -0.63
N CYS A 155 -12.86 -2.97 -1.62
CA CYS A 155 -13.15 -4.11 -2.48
C CYS A 155 -12.07 -5.19 -2.30
N CYS A 156 -12.45 -6.35 -1.79
CA CYS A 156 -11.57 -7.50 -1.61
C CYS A 156 -12.08 -8.67 -2.45
N ALA A 157 -11.27 -9.16 -3.38
CA ALA A 157 -11.57 -10.31 -4.21
C ALA A 157 -10.50 -11.39 -4.02
N SER A 158 -10.85 -12.54 -3.45
CA SER A 158 -9.89 -13.63 -3.32
C SER A 158 -10.50 -15.02 -3.24
N THR A 159 -9.68 -16.08 -3.11
CA THR A 159 -10.22 -17.39 -2.73
C THR A 159 -10.45 -17.45 -1.23
N ASN A 160 -9.50 -17.01 -0.42
CA ASN A 160 -9.61 -16.96 1.04
C ASN A 160 -9.38 -15.54 1.56
N ILE A 161 -10.28 -15.05 2.41
CA ILE A 161 -10.16 -13.80 3.17
C ILE A 161 -10.22 -14.16 4.64
N MET A 162 -9.14 -13.90 5.37
CA MET A 162 -9.04 -14.23 6.79
C MET A 162 -9.63 -13.16 7.72
N SER A 163 -9.60 -11.89 7.30
CA SER A 163 -10.32 -10.79 7.97
C SER A 163 -10.44 -9.55 7.10
N VAL A 164 -11.56 -8.83 7.24
CA VAL A 164 -11.68 -7.44 6.78
C VAL A 164 -12.26 -6.64 7.92
N SER A 165 -11.58 -5.56 8.32
CA SER A 165 -12.04 -4.67 9.37
C SER A 165 -12.05 -3.23 8.87
N CYS A 166 -13.18 -2.57 8.99
CA CYS A 166 -13.36 -1.16 8.65
C CYS A 166 -13.94 -0.45 9.86
N ALA A 167 -13.23 0.56 10.37
CA ALA A 167 -13.67 1.40 11.48
C ALA A 167 -13.76 2.84 11.00
N SER A 168 -14.97 3.41 10.93
CA SER A 168 -15.11 4.81 10.53
C SER A 168 -16.38 5.49 11.01
N ILE A 169 -16.54 6.77 10.70
CA ILE A 169 -17.83 7.46 10.88
C ILE A 169 -18.75 7.06 9.71
N ASN A 170 -18.26 7.15 8.47
CA ASN A 170 -19.02 6.83 7.25
C ASN A 170 -18.31 5.81 6.36
N ILE A 171 -18.99 4.70 6.06
CA ILE A 171 -18.57 3.68 5.10
C ILE A 171 -19.51 3.70 3.89
N MET A 172 -18.96 3.98 2.71
CA MET A 172 -19.73 3.92 1.46
C MET A 172 -20.03 2.48 1.05
N ALA A 173 -19.02 1.64 0.91
CA ALA A 173 -19.25 0.24 0.64
C ALA A 173 -18.07 -0.63 1.10
N VAL A 174 -18.40 -1.83 1.56
CA VAL A 174 -17.43 -2.92 1.71
C VAL A 174 -17.91 -4.09 0.86
N CYS A 175 -17.14 -4.44 -0.16
CA CYS A 175 -17.44 -5.50 -1.11
C CYS A 175 -16.39 -6.60 -0.98
N CYS A 176 -16.78 -7.76 -0.46
CA CYS A 176 -15.93 -8.93 -0.34
C CYS A 176 -16.49 -10.06 -1.21
N THR A 177 -15.70 -10.53 -2.17
CA THR A 177 -16.03 -11.69 -3.00
C THR A 177 -14.98 -12.77 -2.79
N SER A 178 -15.35 -13.91 -2.21
CA SER A 178 -14.42 -15.02 -2.08
C SER A 178 -15.05 -16.40 -2.00
N THR A 179 -14.25 -17.46 -1.85
CA THR A 179 -14.78 -18.78 -1.47
C THR A 179 -14.96 -18.87 0.05
N ASN A 180 -13.97 -18.41 0.82
CA ASN A 180 -14.03 -18.40 2.28
C ASN A 180 -13.78 -16.98 2.81
N ILE A 181 -14.67 -16.49 3.67
CA ILE A 181 -14.52 -15.23 4.40
C ILE A 181 -14.63 -15.51 5.90
N MET A 182 -13.58 -15.15 6.64
CA MET A 182 -13.60 -15.08 8.09
C MET A 182 -13.23 -13.65 8.51
N PRO A 183 -13.75 -13.18 9.66
CA PRO A 183 -14.88 -12.25 9.71
C PRO A 183 -14.71 -10.93 8.93
N VAL A 184 -15.84 -10.37 8.48
CA VAL A 184 -15.93 -8.95 8.06
C VAL A 184 -16.52 -8.15 9.21
N CYS A 185 -15.79 -7.16 9.72
CA CYS A 185 -16.23 -6.31 10.83
C CYS A 185 -16.28 -4.85 10.36
N CYS A 186 -17.46 -4.25 10.32
CA CYS A 186 -17.65 -2.85 9.96
C CYS A 186 -18.18 -2.06 11.16
N ALA A 187 -17.28 -1.41 11.90
CA ALA A 187 -17.66 -0.53 13.00
C ALA A 187 -17.84 0.89 12.48
N SER A 188 -19.09 1.34 12.27
CA SER A 188 -19.33 2.74 11.91
C SER A 188 -20.68 3.29 12.32
N THR A 189 -20.81 4.62 12.23
CA THR A 189 -22.10 5.29 12.47
C THR A 189 -23.04 5.19 11.27
N ASN A 190 -22.49 5.25 10.04
CA ASN A 190 -23.26 5.15 8.80
C ASN A 190 -22.59 4.17 7.83
N ILE A 191 -23.34 3.15 7.42
CA ILE A 191 -22.95 2.19 6.38
C ILE A 191 -23.98 2.26 5.26
N MET A 192 -23.53 2.60 4.06
CA MET A 192 -24.41 2.60 2.87
C MET A 192 -24.61 1.17 2.32
N ALA A 193 -23.54 0.37 2.20
CA ALA A 193 -23.64 -1.02 1.76
C ALA A 193 -22.53 -1.92 2.31
N VAL A 194 -22.87 -3.16 2.63
CA VAL A 194 -21.91 -4.25 2.82
C VAL A 194 -22.37 -5.41 1.94
N TYR A 195 -21.52 -5.81 1.01
CA TYR A 195 -21.76 -6.92 0.09
C TYR A 195 -20.71 -7.99 0.33
N CYS A 196 -21.14 -9.14 0.85
CA CYS A 196 -20.29 -10.32 1.01
C CYS A 196 -20.86 -11.45 0.17
N ALA A 197 -20.14 -11.84 -0.88
CA ALA A 197 -20.47 -13.02 -1.67
C ALA A 197 -19.40 -14.09 -1.44
N SER A 198 -19.75 -15.14 -0.71
CA SER A 198 -18.89 -16.31 -0.62
C SER A 198 -19.63 -17.62 -0.44
N THR A 199 -18.92 -18.72 -0.67
CA THR A 199 -19.43 -20.06 -0.40
C THR A 199 -19.49 -20.35 1.10
N ASN A 200 -18.55 -19.80 1.88
CA ASN A 200 -18.52 -19.91 3.34
C ASN A 200 -18.24 -18.54 3.98
N ILE A 201 -19.19 -18.04 4.78
CA ILE A 201 -19.04 -16.83 5.62
C ILE A 201 -19.09 -17.28 7.07
N MET A 202 -18.01 -17.02 7.83
CA MET A 202 -18.01 -17.31 9.28
C MET A 202 -18.88 -16.31 10.04
N ALA A 203 -18.68 -15.01 9.81
CA ALA A 203 -19.46 -13.94 10.42
C ALA A 203 -19.28 -12.60 9.68
N VAL A 204 -20.33 -11.77 9.71
CA VAL A 204 -20.32 -10.36 9.31
C VAL A 204 -20.89 -9.56 10.48
N PHE A 205 -20.12 -8.59 10.98
CA PHE A 205 -20.43 -7.75 12.14
C PHE A 205 -20.52 -6.28 11.76
#